data_AF-A0A7L4MKL5-F1
#
_entry.id   AF-A0A7L4MKL5-F1
#
_cell.length_a   1.000
_cell.length_b   1.000
_cell.length_c   1.000
_cell.angle_alpha   90.00
_cell.angle_beta   90.00
_cell.angle_gamma   90.00
#
_symmetry.space_group_name_H-M   'P 1'
#
loop_
_entity.id
_entity.type
_entity.pdbx_description
1 polymer ?
#
loop_
_entity_poly.entity_id
_entity_poly.type
_entity_poly.pdbx_seq_one_letter_code
_entity_poly.pdbx_strand_id
1 'polypeptide(L)'
;ISWQDSREKRSDRSITCFMRKWKEKVAWPRITRENIKPAWLSVDFDNWRDWEGDEEVERAMVEQYAELLEKVTDKGPPPAM
;
A
#
# COMPACT_ATOMS: atom_id res chain seq x y z
N ILE A 1 2.56 17.71 4.81
CA ILE A 1 2.00 17.34 3.49
C ILE A 1 2.85 18.08 2.46
N SER A 2 3.36 17.40 1.43
CA SER A 2 3.98 18.08 0.29
C SER A 2 2.87 18.55 -0.66
N TRP A 3 2.68 19.85 -0.82
CA TRP A 3 1.62 20.37 -1.70
C TRP A 3 1.92 20.12 -3.18
N GLN A 4 3.19 20.20 -3.57
CA GLN A 4 3.65 20.05 -4.95
C GLN A 4 3.36 18.68 -5.56
N ASP A 5 3.32 17.64 -4.71
CA ASP A 5 3.06 16.26 -5.14
C ASP A 5 1.65 15.77 -4.79
N SER A 6 0.84 16.62 -4.15
CA SER A 6 -0.54 16.29 -3.82
C SER A 6 -1.44 16.56 -5.02
N ARG A 7 -2.49 15.75 -5.18
CA ARG A 7 -3.40 15.82 -6.32
C ARG A 7 -4.83 15.68 -5.85
N GLU A 8 -5.76 16.15 -6.66
CA GLU A 8 -7.19 15.94 -6.44
C GLU A 8 -7.87 15.41 -7.68
N LYS A 9 -8.91 14.62 -7.48
CA LYS A 9 -9.81 14.15 -8.53
C LYS A 9 -11.22 14.58 -8.17
N ARG A 10 -11.84 15.35 -9.05
CA ARG A 10 -13.22 15.80 -8.89
C ARG A 10 -14.16 14.90 -9.69
N SER A 11 -15.30 14.58 -9.11
CA SER A 11 -16.46 14.00 -9.77
C SER A 11 -17.69 14.85 -9.46
N ASP A 12 -18.83 14.52 -10.08
CA ASP A 12 -20.10 15.21 -9.78
C ASP A 12 -20.55 15.01 -8.32
N ARG A 13 -20.10 13.91 -7.68
CA ARG A 13 -20.58 13.48 -6.36
C ARG A 13 -19.58 13.71 -5.23
N SER A 14 -18.31 13.93 -5.54
CA SER A 14 -17.26 14.06 -4.53
C SER A 14 -15.96 14.63 -5.10
N ILE A 15 -15.10 15.08 -4.19
CA ILE A 15 -13.71 15.42 -4.47
C ILE A 15 -12.84 14.45 -3.67
N THR A 16 -11.98 13.71 -4.36
CA THR A 16 -11.02 12.78 -3.74
C THR A 16 -9.65 13.44 -3.71
N CYS A 17 -9.08 13.60 -2.51
CA CYS A 17 -7.78 14.22 -2.30
C CYS A 17 -6.69 13.17 -2.06
N PHE A 18 -5.67 13.15 -2.92
CA PHE A 18 -4.47 12.32 -2.77
C PHE A 18 -3.36 13.17 -2.16
N MET A 19 -3.02 12.90 -0.89
CA MET A 19 -2.02 13.66 -0.15
C MET A 19 -0.70 12.91 -0.08
N ARG A 20 0.41 13.60 -0.42
CA ARG A 20 1.75 13.08 -0.13
C ARG A 20 2.18 13.44 1.29
N LYS A 21 2.49 12.42 2.10
CA LYS A 21 3.12 12.61 3.41
C LYS A 21 4.49 13.27 3.22
N TRP A 22 4.83 14.20 4.10
CA TRP A 22 6.16 14.86 4.04
C TRP A 22 7.29 13.90 4.45
N LYS A 23 7.00 12.99 5.40
CA LYS A 23 7.90 11.95 5.84
C LYS A 23 7.31 10.60 5.46
N GLU A 24 8.07 9.81 4.72
CA GLU A 24 7.68 8.45 4.32
C GLU A 24 7.69 7.50 5.52
N LYS A 25 6.92 6.41 5.41
CA LYS A 25 6.81 5.35 6.43
C LYS A 25 6.37 5.84 7.83
N VAL A 26 5.63 6.94 7.90
CA VAL A 26 5.05 7.45 9.16
C VAL A 26 3.56 7.11 9.24
N ALA A 27 3.17 6.36 10.26
CA ALA A 27 1.77 6.11 10.63
C ALA A 27 1.05 7.42 10.98
N TRP A 28 -0.12 7.61 10.39
CA TRP A 28 -1.03 8.72 10.73
C TRP A 28 -2.23 8.14 11.45
N PRO A 29 -2.23 8.07 12.79
CA PRO A 29 -3.37 7.57 13.54
C PRO A 29 -4.62 8.46 13.39
N ARG A 30 -4.42 9.71 12.95
CA ARG A 30 -5.45 10.68 12.59
C ARG A 30 -4.89 11.69 11.59
N ILE A 31 -5.77 12.33 10.83
CA ILE A 31 -5.41 13.37 9.84
C ILE A 31 -5.24 14.76 10.48
N THR A 32 -5.87 15.01 11.63
CA THR A 32 -5.78 16.28 12.36
C THR A 32 -4.60 16.29 13.35
N ARG A 33 -4.00 17.46 13.55
CA ARG A 33 -2.95 17.65 14.57
C ARG A 33 -3.51 17.44 15.98
N GLU A 34 -4.60 18.13 16.28
CA GLU A 34 -5.28 18.10 17.57
C GLU A 34 -6.22 16.91 17.71
N ASN A 35 -6.49 16.51 18.95
CA ASN A 35 -7.41 15.43 19.29
C ASN A 35 -8.86 15.93 19.41
N ILE A 36 -9.29 16.69 18.41
CA ILE A 36 -10.69 17.09 18.24
C ILE A 36 -11.29 16.13 17.21
N LYS A 37 -12.54 15.73 17.42
CA LYS A 37 -13.31 14.87 16.49
C LYS A 37 -14.40 15.73 15.81
N PRO A 38 -14.10 16.37 14.67
CA PRO A 38 -15.12 17.13 13.96
C PRO A 38 -16.22 16.19 13.48
N ALA A 39 -17.48 16.58 13.65
CA ALA A 39 -18.61 15.74 13.27
C ALA A 39 -18.71 15.46 11.75
N TRP A 40 -18.04 16.28 10.92
CA TRP A 40 -18.03 16.14 9.46
C TRP A 40 -16.91 15.23 8.93
N LEU A 41 -16.02 14.73 9.80
CA LEU A 41 -14.85 13.97 9.40
C LEU A 41 -14.96 12.51 9.90
N SER A 42 -15.09 11.59 8.97
CA SER A 42 -15.17 10.15 9.23
C SER A 42 -14.12 9.38 8.45
N VAL A 43 -13.83 8.15 8.91
CA VAL A 43 -12.94 7.23 8.20
C VAL A 43 -13.67 6.66 6.99
N ASP A 44 -12.99 6.62 5.85
CA ASP A 44 -13.41 5.88 4.67
C ASP A 44 -12.95 4.42 4.83
N PHE A 45 -13.85 3.57 5.33
CA PHE A 45 -13.54 2.16 5.58
C PHE A 45 -13.46 1.31 4.31
N ASP A 46 -14.08 1.75 3.20
CA ASP A 46 -14.03 1.01 1.92
C ASP A 46 -12.61 1.03 1.33
N ASN A 47 -11.92 2.15 1.49
CA ASN A 47 -10.54 2.35 1.01
C ASN A 47 -9.45 2.15 2.08
N TRP A 48 -9.81 1.88 3.35
CA TRP A 48 -8.82 1.68 4.41
C TRP A 48 -8.00 0.40 4.19
N ARG A 49 -6.68 0.48 4.43
CA ARG A 49 -5.72 -0.62 4.34
C ARG A 49 -4.67 -0.49 5.44
N ASP A 50 -4.42 -1.57 6.16
CA ASP A 50 -3.34 -1.66 7.14
C ASP A 50 -2.02 -1.95 6.42
N TRP A 51 -1.40 -0.90 5.90
CA TRP A 51 -0.16 -0.96 5.10
C TRP A 51 1.09 -1.27 5.93
N GLU A 52 1.01 -1.32 7.26
CA GLU A 52 2.16 -1.48 8.17
C GLU A 52 2.80 -2.89 8.14
N GLY A 53 2.28 -3.81 7.32
CA GLY A 53 2.84 -5.15 7.07
C GLY A 53 2.96 -5.54 5.58
N ASP A 54 2.59 -4.67 4.64
CA ASP A 54 2.57 -5.02 3.22
C ASP A 54 4.00 -5.24 2.67
N GLU A 55 5.03 -4.51 3.14
CA GLU A 55 6.42 -4.74 2.70
C GLU A 55 6.97 -6.11 3.10
N GLU A 56 6.52 -6.68 4.23
CA GLU A 56 6.96 -8.00 4.69
C GLU A 56 6.24 -9.13 3.97
N VAL A 57 4.93 -8.97 3.75
CA VAL A 57 4.13 -9.90 2.94
C VAL A 57 4.60 -9.91 1.48
N GLU A 58 4.87 -8.74 0.91
CA GLU A 58 5.38 -8.61 -0.45
C GLU A 58 6.77 -9.23 -0.59
N ARG A 59 7.66 -9.02 0.40
CA ARG A 59 8.97 -9.68 0.44
C ARG A 59 8.85 -11.20 0.53
N ALA A 60 7.99 -11.70 1.40
CA ALA A 60 7.76 -13.13 1.55
C ALA A 60 7.21 -13.77 0.26
N MET A 61 6.32 -13.07 -0.46
CA MET A 61 5.85 -13.51 -1.78
C MET A 61 6.98 -13.56 -2.81
N VAL A 62 7.84 -12.55 -2.85
CA VAL A 62 8.97 -12.49 -3.78
C VAL A 62 9.96 -13.63 -3.51
N GLU A 63 10.28 -13.91 -2.24
CA GLU A 63 11.15 -15.02 -1.85
C GLU A 63 10.55 -16.38 -2.25
N GLN A 64 9.27 -16.62 -1.97
CA GLN A 64 8.58 -17.84 -2.40
C GLN A 64 8.59 -18.03 -3.91
N TYR A 65 8.39 -16.95 -4.67
CA TYR A 65 8.42 -17.00 -6.12
C TYR A 65 9.84 -17.29 -6.66
N ALA A 66 10.87 -16.73 -6.03
CA ALA A 66 12.26 -17.00 -6.38
C ALA A 66 12.65 -18.47 -6.13
N GLU A 67 12.26 -19.05 -5.00
CA GLU A 67 12.47 -20.48 -4.72
C GLU A 67 11.78 -21.38 -5.75
N LEU A 68 10.56 -21.00 -6.18
CA LEU A 68 9.82 -21.78 -7.15
C LEU A 68 10.49 -21.75 -8.53
N LEU A 69 11.02 -20.59 -8.93
CA LEU A 69 11.83 -20.44 -10.15
C LEU A 69 13.07 -21.31 -10.12
N GLU A 70 13.80 -21.33 -9.00
CA GLU A 70 15.00 -22.17 -8.83
C GLU A 70 14.68 -23.66 -9.01
N LYS A 71 13.59 -24.13 -8.38
CA LYS A 71 13.12 -25.52 -8.46
C LYS A 71 12.70 -25.94 -9.88
N VAL A 72 12.18 -25.03 -10.71
CA VAL A 72 11.76 -25.36 -12.09
C VAL A 72 12.87 -25.18 -13.13
N THR A 73 13.96 -24.49 -12.78
CA THR A 73 15.17 -24.41 -13.62
C THR A 73 16.05 -25.66 -13.53
N ASP A 74 15.95 -26.43 -12.45
CA ASP A 74 16.65 -27.72 -12.35
C ASP A 74 15.93 -28.81 -13.16
N LYS A 75 16.06 -28.71 -14.49
CA LYS A 75 15.64 -29.76 -15.41
C LYS A 75 16.80 -30.71 -15.55
N GLY A 76 16.81 -31.73 -14.68
CA GLY A 76 17.64 -32.92 -14.87
C GLY A 76 17.49 -33.47 -16.31
N PRO A 77 18.46 -34.28 -16.77
CA PRO A 77 18.45 -34.80 -18.12
C PRO A 77 17.09 -35.46 -18.44
N PRO A 78 16.56 -35.28 -19.68
CA PRO A 78 15.28 -35.87 -20.06
C PRO A 78 15.25 -37.36 -19.71
N PRO A 79 14.12 -37.89 -19.21
CA PRO A 79 14.02 -39.30 -18.87
C PRO A 79 14.38 -40.16 -20.08
N ALA A 80 15.27 -41.14 -19.88
CA ALA A 80 15.63 -42.08 -20.93
C ALA A 80 14.41 -42.94 -21.29
N MET A 81 14.12 -43.01 -22.58
CA MET A 81 13.08 -43.89 -23.16
C MET A 81 13.49 -45.36 -23.09
#